data_AF-A0AAD7QH30-F1
#
_entry.id   AF-A0AAD7QH30-F1
#
_cell.length_a   1.000
_cell.length_b   1.000
_cell.length_c   1.000
_cell.angle_alpha   90.00
_cell.angle_beta   90.00
_cell.angle_gamma   90.00
#
_symmetry.space_group_name_H-M   'P 1'
#
loop_
_entity.id
_entity.type
_entity.pdbx_description
1 polymer ?
#
loop_
_entity_poly.entity_id
_entity_poly.type
_entity_poly.pdbx_seq_one_letter_code
_entity_poly.pdbx_strand_id
1 'polypeptide(L)'
;MLNPSAISQAISMHAIGLLNLLSTIAPSNPRFFASGQISINPSTTLYGFVQCTRDLSPANCTNSLRTTILSFQSCCSRRRGARLGTGSSVVRFEYFPIFTNAAPAGTIFNMVSNSSNNTANYVVD
;
A
#
# COMPACT_ATOMS: atom_id res chain seq x y z
N MET A 1 28.26 -4.12 9.77
CA MET A 1 27.15 -3.25 10.19
C MET A 1 26.43 -2.77 8.93
N LEU A 2 25.12 -3.02 8.80
CA LEU A 2 24.36 -2.55 7.62
C LEU A 2 24.17 -1.03 7.72
N ASN A 3 24.35 -0.31 6.61
CA ASN A 3 24.15 1.14 6.55
C ASN A 3 22.65 1.49 6.77
N PRO A 4 22.29 2.45 7.65
CA PRO A 4 20.91 2.91 7.83
C PRO A 4 20.18 3.24 6.52
N SER A 5 20.88 3.76 5.50
CA SER A 5 20.28 4.04 4.19
C SER A 5 19.87 2.77 3.44
N ALA A 6 20.71 1.73 3.48
CA ALA A 6 20.42 0.43 2.88
C ALA A 6 19.23 -0.27 3.57
N ILE A 7 19.13 -0.13 4.89
CA ILE A 7 17.99 -0.63 5.68
C ILE A 7 16.70 0.12 5.29
N SER A 8 16.75 1.45 5.20
CA SER A 8 15.59 2.26 4.80
C SER A 8 15.10 1.93 3.38
N GLN A 9 16.03 1.64 2.45
CA GLN A 9 15.73 1.28 1.07
C GLN A 9 15.10 -0.11 0.98
N ALA A 10 15.60 -1.09 1.73
CA ALA A 10 15.03 -2.43 1.77
C ALA A 10 13.58 -2.41 2.30
N ILE A 11 13.31 -1.64 3.36
CA ILE A 11 11.97 -1.55 3.94
C ILE A 11 11.00 -0.82 3.00
N SER A 12 11.48 0.22 2.30
CA SER A 12 10.73 0.92 1.25
C SER A 12 10.20 -0.05 0.19
N MET A 13 11.03 -1.01 -0.26
CA MET A 13 10.63 -2.02 -1.25
C MET A 13 9.51 -2.93 -0.76
N HIS A 14 9.57 -3.37 0.51
CA HIS A 14 8.55 -4.23 1.10
C HIS A 14 7.22 -3.48 1.30
N ALA A 15 7.27 -2.21 1.70
CA ALA A 15 6.09 -1.37 1.82
C ALA A 15 5.39 -1.19 0.48
N ILE A 16 6.13 -0.83 -0.57
CA ILE A 16 5.60 -0.67 -1.93
C ILE A 16 5.05 -2.02 -2.46
N GLY A 17 5.75 -3.12 -2.22
CA GLY A 17 5.31 -4.45 -2.61
C GLY A 17 3.98 -4.84 -1.96
N LEU A 18 3.86 -4.64 -0.64
CA LEU A 18 2.63 -4.88 0.10
C LEU A 18 1.46 -4.04 -0.46
N LEU A 19 1.65 -2.73 -0.62
CA LEU A 19 0.60 -1.83 -1.10
C LEU A 19 0.15 -2.16 -2.52
N ASN A 20 1.07 -2.53 -3.41
CA ASN A 20 0.73 -2.99 -4.76
C ASN A 20 -0.10 -4.28 -4.72
N LEU A 21 0.27 -5.26 -3.90
CA LEU A 21 -0.51 -6.48 -3.73
C LEU A 21 -1.94 -6.17 -3.27
N LEU A 22 -2.08 -5.32 -2.25
CA LEU A 22 -3.40 -4.97 -1.73
C LEU A 22 -4.25 -4.22 -2.79
N SER A 23 -3.61 -3.46 -3.68
CA SER A 23 -4.30 -2.74 -4.77
C SER A 23 -4.93 -3.65 -5.82
N THR A 24 -4.48 -4.90 -5.94
CA THR A 24 -5.10 -5.89 -6.85
C THR A 24 -6.28 -6.60 -6.19
N ILE A 25 -6.35 -6.60 -4.85
CA ILE A 25 -7.37 -7.30 -4.07
C ILE A 25 -8.57 -6.38 -3.79
N ALA A 26 -8.31 -5.13 -3.39
CA ALA A 26 -9.36 -4.19 -2.99
C ALA A 26 -10.48 -4.02 -4.03
N PRO A 27 -10.22 -3.88 -5.35
CA PRO A 27 -11.27 -3.68 -6.36
C PRO A 27 -12.30 -4.81 -6.47
N SER A 28 -11.92 -6.03 -6.08
CA SER A 28 -12.78 -7.22 -6.11
C SER A 28 -13.50 -7.46 -4.78
N ASN A 29 -13.16 -6.69 -3.74
CA ASN A 29 -13.80 -6.76 -2.44
C ASN A 29 -15.07 -5.89 -2.44
N PRO A 30 -16.23 -6.36 -1.93
CA PRO A 30 -17.45 -5.54 -1.82
C PRO A 30 -17.27 -4.23 -1.04
N ARG A 31 -16.25 -4.15 -0.19
CA ARG A 31 -15.89 -2.95 0.58
C ARG A 31 -14.87 -2.06 -0.09
N PHE A 32 -14.37 -2.44 -1.28
CA PHE A 32 -13.31 -1.77 -2.01
C PHE A 32 -12.06 -1.55 -1.14
N PHE A 33 -11.75 -2.54 -0.31
CA PHE A 33 -10.76 -2.47 0.76
C PHE A 33 -9.93 -3.75 0.80
N ALA A 34 -8.63 -3.61 1.06
CA ALA A 34 -7.76 -4.73 1.38
C ALA A 34 -6.71 -4.30 2.42
N SER A 35 -6.37 -5.21 3.32
CA SER A 35 -5.32 -5.02 4.31
C SER A 35 -4.43 -6.25 4.39
N GLY A 36 -3.18 -6.06 4.79
CA GLY A 36 -2.24 -7.16 4.95
C GLY A 36 -1.00 -6.75 5.72
N GLN A 37 -0.09 -7.70 5.87
CA GLN A 37 1.18 -7.49 6.53
C GLN A 37 2.28 -8.31 5.85
N ILE A 38 3.53 -7.86 6.00
CA ILE A 38 4.70 -8.59 5.54
C ILE A 38 5.80 -8.55 6.62
N SER A 39 6.28 -9.71 7.01
CA SER A 39 7.42 -9.84 7.92
C SER A 39 8.71 -9.66 7.13
N ILE A 40 9.46 -8.59 7.42
CA ILE A 40 10.76 -8.31 6.77
C ILE A 40 11.88 -9.09 7.47
N ASN A 41 11.79 -9.16 8.80
CA ASN A 41 12.73 -9.87 9.67
C ASN A 41 12.02 -10.19 11.00
N PRO A 42 12.66 -10.93 11.94
CA PRO A 42 12.02 -11.35 13.19
C PRO A 42 11.49 -10.21 14.08
N SER A 43 12.04 -8.99 13.96
CA SER A 43 11.64 -7.84 14.78
C SER A 43 10.84 -6.78 14.01
N THR A 44 10.65 -6.95 12.70
CA THR A 44 10.05 -5.93 11.83
C THR A 44 8.98 -6.55 10.96
N THR A 45 7.72 -6.20 11.25
CA THR A 45 6.57 -6.47 10.39
C THR A 45 6.03 -5.15 9.88
N LEU A 46 5.78 -5.06 8.58
CA LEU A 46 5.03 -3.95 8.01
C LEU A 46 3.57 -4.33 7.90
N TYR A 47 2.71 -3.36 8.17
CA TYR A 47 1.27 -3.46 8.04
C TYR A 47 0.82 -2.43 7.01
N GLY A 48 -0.21 -2.76 6.24
CA GLY A 48 -0.74 -1.82 5.27
C GLY A 48 -2.20 -2.08 4.95
N PHE A 49 -2.85 -1.04 4.46
CA PHE A 49 -4.15 -1.15 3.82
C PHE A 49 -4.27 -0.21 2.63
N VAL A 50 -5.22 -0.55 1.76
CA VAL A 50 -5.67 0.29 0.69
C VAL A 50 -7.19 0.31 0.65
N GLN A 51 -7.77 1.42 0.21
CA GLN A 51 -9.20 1.54 0.05
C GLN A 51 -9.55 2.50 -1.09
N CYS A 52 -10.61 2.19 -1.83
CA CYS A 52 -11.27 3.11 -2.74
C CYS A 52 -12.63 3.54 -2.21
N THR A 53 -13.15 4.64 -2.73
CA THR A 53 -14.58 4.95 -2.58
C THR A 53 -15.42 3.93 -3.37
N ARG A 54 -16.60 3.57 -2.85
CA ARG A 54 -17.42 2.46 -3.39
C ARG A 54 -18.21 2.81 -4.66
N ASP A 55 -18.19 4.08 -5.06
CA ASP A 55 -18.80 4.59 -6.28
C ASP A 55 -17.96 4.30 -7.54
N LEU A 56 -16.71 3.84 -7.38
CA LEU A 56 -15.84 3.51 -8.49
C LEU A 56 -16.11 2.12 -9.06
N SER A 57 -15.88 1.96 -10.37
CA SER A 57 -15.70 0.64 -10.96
C SER A 57 -14.42 -0.03 -10.44
N PRO A 58 -14.30 -1.37 -10.48
CA PRO A 58 -13.07 -2.06 -10.09
C PRO A 58 -11.83 -1.52 -10.84
N ALA A 59 -11.95 -1.26 -12.15
CA ALA A 59 -10.86 -0.69 -12.94
C ALA A 59 -10.44 0.72 -12.47
N ASN A 60 -11.42 1.59 -12.16
CA ASN A 60 -11.13 2.93 -11.65
C ASN A 60 -10.51 2.89 -10.25
N CYS A 61 -10.94 1.94 -9.40
CA CYS A 61 -10.32 1.72 -8.11
C CYS A 61 -8.84 1.31 -8.24
N THR A 62 -8.53 0.32 -9.10
CA THR A 62 -7.15 -0.11 -9.38
C THR A 62 -6.29 1.07 -9.82
N ASN A 63 -6.81 1.89 -10.75
CA ASN A 63 -6.08 3.05 -11.27
C ASN A 63 -5.81 4.11 -10.19
N SER A 64 -6.83 4.47 -9.39
CA SER A 64 -6.68 5.45 -8.32
C SER A 64 -5.66 5.01 -7.26
N LEU A 65 -5.71 3.73 -6.87
CA LEU A 65 -4.76 3.15 -5.94
C LEU A 65 -3.34 3.16 -6.48
N ARG A 66 -3.13 2.77 -7.74
CA ARG A 66 -1.81 2.79 -8.37
C ARG A 66 -1.22 4.20 -8.44
N THR A 67 -2.02 5.20 -8.78
CA THR A 67 -1.59 6.61 -8.75
C THR A 67 -1.19 7.04 -7.34
N THR A 68 -1.97 6.65 -6.33
CA THR A 68 -1.66 6.95 -4.92
C THR A 68 -0.35 6.26 -4.49
N ILE A 69 -0.11 5.02 -4.92
CA ILE A 69 1.11 4.24 -4.62
C ILE A 69 2.35 4.84 -5.31
N LEU A 70 2.23 5.30 -6.55
CA LEU A 70 3.34 5.96 -7.25
C LEU A 70 3.80 7.22 -6.52
N SER A 71 2.87 7.96 -5.96
CA SER A 71 3.17 9.18 -5.22
C SER A 71 3.64 8.91 -3.81
N PHE A 72 3.14 7.84 -3.21
CA PHE A 72 3.73 7.28 -2.01
C PHE A 72 5.21 6.94 -2.24
N GLN A 73 5.53 6.29 -3.36
CA GLN A 73 6.90 5.93 -3.70
C GLN A 73 7.82 7.15 -3.81
N SER A 74 7.33 8.25 -4.41
CA SER A 74 8.12 9.47 -4.61
C SER A 74 8.28 10.31 -3.33
N CYS A 75 7.25 10.44 -2.49
CA CYS A 75 7.31 11.32 -1.32
C CYS A 75 7.73 10.63 -0.03
N CYS A 76 7.33 9.37 0.14
CA CYS A 76 7.05 8.84 1.48
C CYS A 76 7.54 7.41 1.71
N SER A 77 8.10 6.76 0.68
CA SER A 77 8.61 5.39 0.74
C SER A 77 9.65 5.15 1.84
N ARG A 78 10.45 6.17 2.17
CA ARG A 78 11.50 6.09 3.21
C ARG A 78 11.02 6.43 4.62
N ARG A 79 9.73 6.71 4.83
CA ARG A 79 9.18 7.04 6.15
C ARG A 79 9.01 5.76 6.99
N ARG A 80 8.83 5.93 8.31
CA ARG A 80 8.45 4.83 9.22
C ARG A 80 6.94 4.51 9.22
N GLY A 81 6.19 5.24 8.42
CA GLY A 81 4.75 5.17 8.30
C GLY A 81 4.32 6.35 7.44
N ALA A 82 3.27 6.17 6.66
CA ALA A 82 2.62 7.26 5.96
C ALA A 82 1.23 6.83 5.52
N ARG A 83 0.37 7.83 5.43
CA ARG A 83 -0.93 7.72 4.79
C ARG A 83 -0.96 8.69 3.63
N LEU A 84 -1.34 8.18 2.47
CA LEU A 84 -1.58 8.97 1.28
C LEU A 84 -2.98 8.73 0.77
N GLY A 85 -3.64 9.78 0.30
CA GLY A 85 -4.93 9.63 -0.34
C GLY A 85 -5.22 10.71 -1.37
N THR A 86 -6.10 10.36 -2.28
CA THR A 86 -6.78 11.25 -3.23
C THR A 86 -8.26 11.35 -2.81
N GLY A 87 -9.08 12.06 -3.58
CA GLY A 87 -10.53 12.05 -3.38
C GLY A 87 -11.19 10.66 -3.56
N SER A 88 -10.49 9.71 -4.18
CA SER A 88 -11.03 8.43 -4.64
C SER A 88 -10.37 7.21 -3.98
N SER A 89 -9.21 7.39 -3.35
CA SER A 89 -8.51 6.28 -2.70
C SER A 89 -7.58 6.70 -1.58
N VAL A 90 -7.31 5.79 -0.66
CA VAL A 90 -6.33 5.94 0.42
C VAL A 90 -5.43 4.71 0.49
N VAL A 91 -4.17 4.94 0.82
CA VAL A 91 -3.09 3.97 0.98
C VAL A 91 -2.41 4.30 2.30
N ARG A 92 -2.19 3.30 3.15
CA ARG A 92 -1.47 3.49 4.42
C ARG A 92 -0.52 2.34 4.67
N PHE A 93 0.66 2.66 5.19
CA PHE A 93 1.59 1.69 5.74
C PHE A 93 2.09 2.13 7.12
N GLU A 94 2.38 1.17 7.98
CA GLU A 94 2.91 1.38 9.33
C GLU A 94 3.83 0.21 9.73
N TYR A 95 4.72 0.44 10.69
CA TYR A 95 5.55 -0.59 11.31
C TYR A 95 4.88 -1.24 12.53
N PHE A 96 3.65 -0.82 12.84
CA PHE A 96 2.84 -1.33 13.94
C PHE A 96 1.45 -1.75 13.42
N PRO A 97 0.75 -2.65 14.13
CA PRO A 97 -0.57 -3.10 13.71
C PRO A 97 -1.56 -1.95 13.52
N ILE A 98 -2.15 -1.86 12.32
CA ILE A 98 -3.13 -0.82 11.97
C ILE A 98 -4.55 -1.23 12.36
N PHE A 99 -4.79 -2.53 12.55
CA PHE A 99 -6.06 -3.09 12.96
C PHE A 99 -5.88 -3.92 14.23
N THR A 100 -6.72 -3.68 15.22
CA THR A 100 -6.82 -4.53 16.40
C THR A 100 -7.61 -5.79 16.02
N ASN A 101 -6.91 -6.90 15.78
CA ASN A 101 -7.42 -8.27 15.58
C ASN A 101 -8.65 -8.43 14.65
N ALA A 102 -8.42 -8.71 13.37
CA ALA A 102 -9.40 -9.40 12.51
C ALA A 102 -8.71 -10.16 11.36
N ALA A 103 -8.63 -11.50 11.51
CA ALA A 103 -8.34 -12.57 10.53
C ALA A 103 -7.17 -12.43 9.52
N PRO A 104 -6.37 -13.49 9.27
CA PRO A 104 -5.29 -13.45 8.29
C PRO A 104 -5.88 -13.33 6.87
N ALA A 105 -5.75 -12.15 6.26
CA ALA A 105 -6.05 -11.98 4.84
C ALA A 105 -5.06 -12.85 4.05
N GLY A 106 -5.61 -13.85 3.35
CA GLY A 106 -4.86 -14.90 2.67
C GLY A 106 -3.76 -14.37 1.76
N THR A 107 -2.57 -14.93 1.96
CA THR A 107 -1.41 -14.88 1.08
C THR A 107 -1.79 -15.27 -0.34
N ILE A 108 -1.69 -14.38 -1.33
CA ILE A 108 -1.48 -14.79 -2.73
C ILE A 108 -0.45 -13.87 -3.40
N PHE A 109 0.61 -14.50 -3.90
CA PHE A 109 1.72 -13.94 -4.69
C PHE A 109 1.35 -13.80 -6.20
N ASN A 110 2.02 -12.83 -6.84
CA ASN A 110 2.29 -12.62 -8.28
C ASN A 110 1.13 -12.43 -9.30
N MET A 111 1.14 -11.28 -9.99
CA MET A 111 1.45 -11.15 -11.45
C MET A 111 1.33 -9.69 -11.99
N VAL A 112 2.49 -9.07 -12.23
CA VAL A 112 3.00 -8.42 -13.48
C VAL A 112 2.16 -7.39 -14.31
N SER A 113 2.84 -6.23 -14.56
CA SER A 113 2.87 -5.29 -15.71
C SER A 113 1.87 -4.13 -15.92
N ASN A 114 2.37 -2.90 -15.59
CA ASN A 114 2.40 -1.60 -16.31
C ASN A 114 1.30 -1.23 -17.34
N SER A 115 0.67 -0.04 -17.31
CA SER A 115 1.28 1.28 -17.63
C SER A 115 0.38 2.50 -17.26
N SER A 116 0.96 3.70 -17.22
CA SER A 116 0.54 4.95 -16.56
C SER A 116 -0.13 5.99 -17.49
N ASN A 117 -0.99 6.93 -17.04
CA ASN A 117 -0.67 8.14 -16.24
C ASN A 117 -1.95 8.89 -15.80
N ASN A 118 -2.04 9.43 -14.56
CA ASN A 118 -2.65 10.76 -14.30
C ASN A 118 -2.35 11.29 -12.88
N THR A 119 -2.17 12.60 -12.75
CA THR A 119 -1.79 13.38 -11.55
C THR A 119 -2.98 13.65 -10.61
N ALA A 120 -2.84 13.35 -9.31
CA ALA A 120 -3.84 13.66 -8.27
C ALA A 120 -3.19 14.32 -7.04
N ASN A 121 -3.93 15.15 -6.30
CA ASN A 121 -3.46 15.83 -5.08
C ASN A 121 -3.42 14.85 -3.88
N TYR A 122 -2.33 14.84 -3.10
CA TYR A 122 -2.08 13.88 -2.01
C TYR A 122 -2.21 14.51 -0.62
N VAL A 123 -2.95 13.88 0.28
CA VAL A 123 -2.90 14.17 1.73
C VAL A 123 -1.75 13.36 2.34
N VAL A 124 -0.84 13.97 3.09
CA VAL A 124 0.30 13.30 3.73
C VAL A 124 0.22 13.55 5.25
N ASP A 125 -0.03 12.50 6.03
CA ASP A 125 0.06 12.51 7.50
C ASP A 125 1.46 12.07 7.95
#